data_AF-A0A8T4WVC2-F1
#
_entry.id   AF-A0A8T4WVC2-F1
#
_cell.length_a   1.000
_cell.length_b   1.000
_cell.length_c   1.000
_cell.angle_alpha   90.00
_cell.angle_beta   90.00
_cell.angle_gamma   90.00
#
_symmetry.space_group_name_H-M   'P 1'
#
loop_
_entity.id
_entity.type
_entity.pdbx_description
1 polymer ?
#
loop_
_entity_poly.entity_id
_entity_poly.type
_entity_poly.pdbx_seq_one_letter_code
_entity_poly.pdbx_strand_id
1 'polypeptide(L)'
;MIGAVFFAVLGYLIWHSLHVAFLLPPKPSISSTLTSFLSMEVKIFFVMISASLVGGSIPDILDPPFSRRHRAFAHSKVLLYLFIIIWTVSLFTLLTDPNLIIWFVYFFLLGYISHLALDSLTPAGLQ
;
A
#
# COMPACT_ATOMS: atom_id res chain seq x y z
N MET A 1 -1.53 10.50 9.54
CA MET A 1 -1.74 9.24 8.78
C MET A 1 -0.48 8.66 8.13
N ILE A 2 0.55 9.46 7.82
CA ILE A 2 1.91 8.96 7.50
C ILE A 2 2.38 7.93 8.54
N GLY A 3 2.08 8.15 9.83
CA GLY A 3 2.38 7.19 10.89
C GLY A 3 1.73 5.82 10.74
N ALA A 4 0.47 5.72 10.31
CA ALA A 4 -0.22 4.42 10.21
C ALA A 4 0.34 3.56 9.07
N VAL A 5 0.62 4.17 7.92
CA VAL A 5 1.32 3.50 6.81
C VAL A 5 2.73 3.14 7.23
N PHE A 6 3.45 4.03 7.89
CA PHE A 6 4.79 3.76 8.43
C PHE A 6 4.80 2.57 9.41
N PHE A 7 3.85 2.49 10.33
CA PHE A 7 3.78 1.40 11.31
C PHE A 7 3.33 0.07 10.68
N ALA A 8 2.45 0.09 9.68
CA ALA A 8 2.07 -1.12 8.93
C ALA A 8 3.25 -1.65 8.09
N VAL A 9 3.99 -0.76 7.43
CA VAL A 9 5.20 -1.07 6.66
C VAL A 9 6.29 -1.62 7.59
N LEU A 10 6.55 -0.95 8.71
CA LEU A 10 7.54 -1.38 9.69
C LEU A 10 7.17 -2.72 10.34
N GLY A 11 5.91 -2.91 10.70
CA GLY A 11 5.40 -4.15 11.28
C GLY A 11 5.52 -5.34 10.32
N TYR A 12 5.19 -5.13 9.04
CA TYR A 12 5.34 -6.17 8.01
C TYR A 12 6.81 -6.54 7.77
N LEU A 13 7.70 -5.55 7.64
CA LEU A 13 9.13 -5.78 7.42
C LEU A 13 9.77 -6.54 8.60
N ILE A 14 9.38 -6.22 9.84
CA ILE A 14 9.84 -6.92 11.05
C ILE A 14 9.33 -8.36 11.06
N TRP A 15 8.02 -8.58 10.83
CA TRP A 15 7.42 -9.91 10.83
C TRP A 15 8.03 -10.81 9.74
N HIS A 16 8.17 -10.30 8.52
CA HIS A 16 8.71 -11.06 7.39
C HIS A 16 10.19 -11.42 7.60
N SER A 17 11.00 -10.48 8.08
CA SER A 17 12.42 -10.71 8.40
C SER A 17 12.60 -11.79 9.46
N LEU A 18 11.75 -11.81 10.49
CA LEU A 18 11.78 -12.84 11.53
C LEU A 18 11.34 -14.21 11.02
N HIS A 19 10.32 -14.26 10.15
CA HIS A 19 9.80 -15.51 9.62
C HIS A 19 10.80 -16.20 8.67
N VAL A 20 11.47 -15.42 7.82
CA VAL A 20 12.48 -15.94 6.89
C VAL A 20 13.75 -16.39 7.63
N ALA A 21 14.16 -15.66 8.67
CA ALA A 21 15.34 -16.01 9.46
C ALA A 21 15.19 -17.32 10.26
N PHE A 22 13.96 -17.69 10.66
CA PHE A 22 13.71 -18.87 11.48
C PHE A 22 13.44 -20.17 10.69
N LEU A 23 13.06 -20.07 9.41
CA LEU A 23 12.58 -21.23 8.63
C LEU A 23 13.58 -21.80 7.62
N LEU A 24 14.70 -21.12 7.34
CA LEU A 24 15.65 -21.58 6.33
C LEU A 24 16.83 -22.35 6.94
N PRO A 25 17.13 -23.57 6.46
CA PRO A 25 18.33 -24.30 6.85
C PRO A 25 19.60 -23.55 6.39
N PRO A 26 20.73 -23.66 7.11
CA PRO A 26 21.92 -22.89 6.78
C PRO A 26 22.63 -23.38 5.50
N LYS A 27 22.99 -22.41 4.64
CA LYS A 27 24.00 -22.35 3.53
C LYS A 27 23.47 -22.42 2.08
N PRO A 28 23.80 -21.38 1.28
CA PRO A 28 25.08 -21.23 0.55
C PRO A 28 25.94 -20.08 1.12
N SER A 29 27.01 -19.63 0.43
CA SER A 29 27.85 -18.49 0.87
C SER A 29 26.97 -17.32 1.31
N ILE A 30 27.02 -17.02 2.61
CA ILE A 30 26.13 -16.08 3.30
C ILE A 30 26.00 -14.75 2.53
N SER A 31 27.06 -14.31 1.86
CA SER A 31 27.09 -13.09 1.07
C SER A 31 26.09 -13.07 -0.10
N SER A 32 26.04 -14.10 -0.95
CA SER A 32 25.21 -14.08 -2.16
C SER A 32 23.71 -14.13 -1.83
N THR A 33 23.32 -14.96 -0.86
CA THR A 33 21.92 -15.08 -0.41
C THR A 33 21.47 -13.83 0.35
N LEU A 34 22.34 -13.23 1.19
CA LEU A 34 22.01 -11.93 1.80
C LEU A 34 21.84 -10.85 0.75
N THR A 35 22.72 -10.78 -0.25
CA THR A 35 22.61 -9.74 -1.29
C THR A 35 21.36 -9.89 -2.14
N SER A 36 20.95 -11.10 -2.50
CA SER A 36 19.70 -11.32 -3.23
C SER A 36 18.47 -11.00 -2.38
N PHE A 37 18.49 -11.38 -1.10
CA PHE A 37 17.42 -11.07 -0.15
C PHE A 37 17.27 -9.56 0.06
N LEU A 38 18.37 -8.87 0.39
CA LEU A 38 18.42 -7.41 0.51
C LEU A 38 17.93 -6.72 -0.77
N SER A 39 18.29 -7.24 -1.95
CA SER A 39 17.83 -6.67 -3.21
C SER A 39 16.32 -6.80 -3.43
N MET A 40 15.67 -7.83 -2.90
CA MET A 40 14.23 -8.04 -3.02
C MET A 40 13.45 -7.17 -2.03
N GLU A 41 13.90 -7.08 -0.78
CA GLU A 41 13.31 -6.20 0.23
C GLU A 41 13.35 -4.73 -0.20
N VAL A 42 14.49 -4.29 -0.75
CA VAL A 42 14.65 -2.93 -1.27
C VAL A 42 13.70 -2.66 -2.43
N LYS A 43 13.52 -3.62 -3.36
CA LYS A 43 12.55 -3.49 -4.46
C LYS A 43 11.12 -3.36 -3.92
N ILE A 44 10.74 -4.22 -2.99
CA ILE A 44 9.40 -4.20 -2.37
C ILE A 44 9.17 -2.85 -1.67
N PHE A 45 10.15 -2.35 -0.91
CA PHE A 45 10.09 -1.04 -0.26
C PHE A 45 9.82 0.11 -1.25
N PHE A 46 10.56 0.16 -2.37
CA PHE A 46 10.34 1.18 -3.39
C PHE A 46 8.98 1.03 -4.09
N VAL A 47 8.53 -0.21 -4.33
CA VAL A 47 7.19 -0.48 -4.86
C VAL A 47 6.12 0.04 -3.90
N MET A 48 6.25 -0.23 -2.60
CA MET A 48 5.29 0.21 -1.58
C MET A 48 5.16 1.73 -1.55
N ILE A 49 6.28 2.46 -1.48
CA ILE A 49 6.26 3.93 -1.44
C ILE A 49 5.69 4.50 -2.74
N SER A 50 6.22 4.07 -3.88
CA SER A 50 5.80 4.59 -5.19
C SER A 50 4.30 4.33 -5.44
N ALA A 51 3.83 3.11 -5.17
CA ALA A 51 2.42 2.76 -5.32
C ALA A 51 1.51 3.58 -4.41
N SER A 52 1.85 3.75 -3.12
CA SER A 52 1.03 4.55 -2.21
C SER A 52 0.99 6.03 -2.58
N LEU A 53 2.10 6.60 -3.04
CA LEU A 53 2.14 7.99 -3.51
C LEU A 53 1.26 8.17 -4.75
N VAL A 54 1.37 7.26 -5.72
CA VAL A 54 0.54 7.30 -6.93
C VAL A 54 -0.94 7.14 -6.56
N GLY A 55 -1.28 6.10 -5.79
CA GLY A 55 -2.66 5.82 -5.38
C GLY A 55 -3.30 6.94 -4.57
N GLY A 56 -2.54 7.56 -3.66
CA GLY A 56 -3.01 8.72 -2.90
C GLY A 56 -3.17 9.99 -3.73
N SER A 57 -2.41 10.15 -4.82
CA SER A 57 -2.50 11.34 -5.68
C SER A 57 -3.62 11.25 -6.72
N ILE A 58 -4.07 10.04 -7.07
CA ILE A 58 -5.09 9.80 -8.11
C ILE A 58 -6.40 10.55 -7.84
N PRO A 59 -6.98 10.57 -6.62
CA PRO A 59 -8.24 11.27 -6.38
C PRO A 59 -8.21 12.74 -6.83
N ASP A 60 -7.14 13.46 -6.49
CA ASP A 60 -6.98 14.87 -6.81
C ASP A 60 -6.61 15.11 -8.28
N ILE A 61 -6.02 14.12 -8.96
CA ILE A 61 -5.79 14.16 -10.41
C ILE A 61 -7.12 13.98 -11.17
N LEU A 62 -7.97 13.05 -10.70
CA LEU A 62 -9.23 12.72 -11.36
C LEU A 62 -10.32 13.77 -11.11
N ASP A 63 -10.40 14.30 -9.89
CA ASP A 63 -11.24 15.42 -9.54
C ASP A 63 -10.34 16.57 -9.06
N PRO A 64 -9.85 17.45 -9.96
CA PRO A 64 -8.98 18.56 -9.61
C PRO A 64 -9.73 19.81 -9.09
N PRO A 65 -9.11 20.67 -8.25
CA PRO A 65 -9.77 21.71 -7.42
C PRO A 65 -10.37 22.91 -8.15
N PHE A 66 -10.56 22.81 -9.47
CA PHE A 66 -10.91 23.96 -10.31
C PHE A 66 -12.41 24.22 -10.44
N SER A 67 -13.30 23.38 -9.89
CA SER A 67 -14.75 23.56 -9.98
C SER A 67 -15.47 23.30 -8.65
N ARG A 68 -16.68 23.86 -8.46
CA ARG A 68 -17.51 23.58 -7.26
C ARG A 68 -17.96 22.12 -7.13
N ARG A 69 -17.88 21.33 -8.21
CA ARG A 69 -18.12 19.87 -8.20
C ARG A 69 -16.88 19.05 -7.84
N HIS A 70 -15.77 19.71 -7.54
CA HIS A 70 -14.59 19.07 -6.97
C HIS A 70 -15.02 18.22 -5.78
N ARG A 71 -14.74 16.91 -5.82
CA ARG A 71 -15.13 15.84 -4.88
C ARG A 71 -16.33 14.95 -5.24
N ALA A 72 -16.82 14.98 -6.48
CA ALA A 72 -18.00 14.18 -6.84
C ALA A 72 -17.71 12.68 -7.00
N PHE A 73 -16.86 12.33 -7.96
CA PHE A 73 -16.68 10.94 -8.33
C PHE A 73 -15.52 10.31 -7.58
N ALA A 74 -14.34 10.93 -7.66
CA ALA A 74 -13.11 10.39 -7.10
C ALA A 74 -13.06 10.48 -5.56
N HIS A 75 -13.81 11.41 -4.96
CA HIS A 75 -13.95 11.54 -3.50
C HIS A 75 -15.31 11.03 -2.99
N SER A 76 -15.82 9.96 -3.60
CA SER A 76 -17.08 9.33 -3.21
C SER A 76 -16.91 8.32 -2.06
N LYS A 77 -17.90 8.27 -1.16
CA LYS A 77 -18.02 7.20 -0.16
C LYS A 77 -18.15 5.82 -0.79
N VAL A 78 -18.79 5.72 -1.96
CA VAL A 78 -18.95 4.46 -2.68
C VAL A 78 -17.59 3.92 -3.10
N LEU A 79 -16.70 4.77 -3.62
CA LEU A 79 -15.34 4.37 -3.97
C LEU A 79 -14.53 3.98 -2.73
N LEU A 80 -14.69 4.68 -1.60
CA LEU A 80 -14.05 4.29 -0.35
C LEU A 80 -14.42 2.85 0.06
N TYR A 81 -15.72 2.54 0.13
CA TYR A 81 -16.16 1.19 0.52
C TYR A 81 -15.76 0.13 -0.51
N LEU A 82 -15.89 0.42 -1.80
CA LEU A 82 -15.46 -0.48 -2.87
C LEU A 82 -13.96 -0.81 -2.74
N PHE A 83 -13.11 0.21 -2.56
CA PHE A 83 -11.68 0.01 -2.47
C PHE A 83 -11.26 -0.68 -1.19
N ILE A 84 -11.94 -0.47 -0.06
CA ILE A 84 -11.73 -1.27 1.16
C ILE A 84 -12.01 -2.76 0.89
N ILE A 85 -13.09 -3.08 0.17
CA ILE A 85 -13.42 -4.47 -0.19
C ILE A 85 -12.32 -5.06 -1.08
N ILE A 86 -11.95 -4.36 -2.17
CA ILE A 86 -10.91 -4.82 -3.09
C ILE A 86 -9.57 -4.96 -2.37
N TRP A 87 -9.23 -4.00 -1.50
CA TRP A 87 -8.01 -4.04 -0.69
C TRP A 87 -7.99 -5.25 0.25
N THR A 88 -9.12 -5.56 0.89
CA THR A 88 -9.25 -6.75 1.75
C THR A 88 -9.07 -8.04 0.95
N VAL A 89 -9.62 -8.13 -0.26
CA VAL A 89 -9.39 -9.29 -1.15
C VAL A 89 -7.92 -9.36 -1.57
N SER A 90 -7.30 -8.22 -1.90
CA SER A 90 -5.88 -8.18 -2.28
C SER A 90 -4.94 -8.57 -1.14
N LEU A 91 -5.34 -8.36 0.13
CA LEU A 91 -4.61 -8.87 1.29
C LEU A 91 -4.54 -10.39 1.26
N PHE A 92 -5.66 -11.06 0.98
CA PHE A 92 -5.68 -12.51 0.90
C PHE A 92 -4.73 -13.01 -0.19
N THR A 93 -4.77 -12.41 -1.39
CA THR A 93 -3.85 -12.76 -2.48
C THR A 93 -2.39 -12.50 -2.12
N LEU A 94 -2.10 -11.38 -1.44
CA LEU A 94 -0.76 -11.03 -0.99
C LEU A 94 -0.19 -12.05 0.02
N LEU A 95 -1.05 -12.63 0.86
CA LEU A 95 -0.64 -13.63 1.83
C LEU A 95 -0.45 -15.02 1.20
N THR A 96 -1.16 -15.34 0.12
CA THR A 96 -1.10 -16.67 -0.51
C THR A 96 -0.13 -16.77 -1.68
N ASP A 97 0.02 -15.72 -2.47
CA ASP A 97 0.84 -15.68 -3.68
C ASP A 97 1.46 -14.27 -3.88
N PRO A 98 2.38 -13.84 -2.99
CA PRO A 98 2.95 -12.50 -3.07
C PRO A 98 3.80 -12.33 -4.33
N ASN A 99 3.46 -11.33 -5.14
CA ASN A 99 4.30 -10.86 -6.23
C ASN A 99 4.29 -9.33 -6.31
N LEU A 100 5.23 -8.76 -7.06
CA LEU A 100 5.42 -7.31 -7.13
C LEU A 100 4.17 -6.55 -7.62
N ILE A 101 3.35 -7.17 -8.46
CA ILE A 101 2.11 -6.55 -8.96
C ILE A 101 1.07 -6.48 -7.83
N ILE A 102 0.93 -7.54 -7.04
CA ILE A 102 0.02 -7.55 -5.90
C ILE A 102 0.49 -6.56 -4.83
N TRP A 103 1.80 -6.49 -4.56
CA TRP A 103 2.39 -5.44 -3.71
C TRP A 103 2.02 -4.04 -4.21
N PHE A 104 2.18 -3.79 -5.51
CA PHE A 104 1.82 -2.51 -6.11
C PHE A 104 0.33 -2.21 -5.93
N VAL A 105 -0.57 -3.13 -6.29
CA VAL A 105 -2.03 -2.94 -6.19
C VAL A 105 -2.45 -2.70 -4.74
N TYR A 106 -1.93 -3.49 -3.79
CA TYR A 106 -2.25 -3.37 -2.38
C TYR A 106 -1.89 -1.99 -1.83
N PHE A 107 -0.66 -1.52 -2.09
CA PHE A 107 -0.19 -0.22 -1.60
C PHE A 107 -0.78 0.97 -2.34
N PHE A 108 -1.12 0.80 -3.63
CA PHE A 108 -1.89 1.77 -4.39
C PHE A 108 -3.28 1.98 -3.76
N LEU A 109 -4.01 0.89 -3.51
CA LEU A 109 -5.32 0.95 -2.87
C LEU A 109 -5.25 1.54 -1.46
N LEU A 110 -4.23 1.15 -0.68
CA LEU A 110 -4.00 1.71 0.65
C LEU A 110 -3.75 3.22 0.59
N GLY A 111 -2.98 3.69 -0.40
CA GLY A 111 -2.76 5.12 -0.66
C GLY A 111 -4.07 5.84 -0.96
N TYR A 112 -4.87 5.32 -1.89
CA TYR A 112 -6.17 5.90 -2.27
C TYR A 112 -7.15 5.93 -1.09
N ILE A 113 -7.30 4.81 -0.37
CA ILE A 113 -8.16 4.71 0.82
C ILE A 113 -7.71 5.70 1.87
N SER A 114 -6.40 5.85 2.10
CA SER A 114 -5.87 6.79 3.08
C SER A 114 -6.21 8.25 2.73
N HIS A 115 -6.18 8.61 1.44
CA HIS A 115 -6.58 9.93 0.96
C HIS A 115 -8.06 10.19 1.25
N LEU A 116 -8.94 9.26 0.86
CA LEU A 116 -10.38 9.37 1.11
C LEU A 116 -10.73 9.37 2.60
N ALA A 117 -10.04 8.55 3.40
CA ALA A 117 -10.23 8.53 4.84
C ALA A 117 -9.85 9.89 5.46
N LEU A 118 -8.76 10.53 5.01
CA LEU A 118 -8.43 11.89 5.44
C LEU A 118 -9.51 12.88 5.04
N ASP A 119 -9.97 12.83 3.79
CA ASP A 119 -11.00 13.75 3.31
C ASP A 119 -12.33 13.56 4.04
N SER A 120 -12.67 12.33 4.45
CA SER A 120 -13.87 12.04 5.25
C SER A 120 -13.89 12.70 6.62
N LEU A 121 -12.71 13.04 7.15
CA LEU A 121 -12.55 13.74 8.44
C LEU A 121 -12.55 15.26 8.29
N THR A 122 -12.54 15.79 7.07
CA THR A 122 -12.65 17.23 6.83
C THR A 122 -14.11 17.68 6.92
N PRO A 123 -14.40 18.95 7.28
CA PRO A 123 -15.77 19.46 7.29
C PRO A 123 -16.49 19.35 5.94
N ALA A 124 -15.75 19.34 4.84
CA ALA A 124 -16.28 19.14 3.49
C ALA A 124 -16.60 17.66 3.20
N GLY A 125 -15.94 16.73 3.89
CA GLY A 125 -16.19 15.29 3.82
C GLY A 125 -15.97 14.68 2.43
N LEU A 126 -16.50 13.46 2.31
CA LEU A 126 -16.70 12.74 1.05
C LEU A 126 -18.15 12.91 0.57
N GLN A 127 -18.36 12.86 -0.75
CA GLN A 127 -19.69 12.88 -1.34
C GLN A 127 -20.37 11.50 -1.28
#